data_AF-A0A2V9FIB6-F1
#
_entry.id   AF-A0A2V9FIB6-F1
#
_cell.length_a   1.000
_cell.length_b   1.000
_cell.length_c   1.000
_cell.angle_alpha   90.00
_cell.angle_beta   90.00
_cell.angle_gamma   90.00
#
_symmetry.space_group_name_H-M   'P 1'
#
loop_
_entity.id
_entity.type
_entity.pdbx_description
1 polymer ?
#
loop_
_entity_poly.entity_id
_entity_poly.type
_entity_poly.pdbx_seq_one_letter_code
_entity_poly.pdbx_strand_id
1 'polypeptide(L)'
;MTNGNAVRKTSIAWIATTALLLAPAGMRARGLKTFPGRSAGSLQDSQEAQEKEQEKREREQEAREREDEKREREQEARERAQEKVERLQELYDDGREDLDEDRYDRAAAKFKQLAEMNGPQADAALYWKAYAENRLGKRDTALTTIADLKRRFPQSRWQKDASALEIEVKQSTGQPVKPADQSDEELKMLAIQGLMNSDSERAMPLLEKVINGAGSPREKSKALFVLAQSGSPQAREILGKIARGQSNPELQRKAVEYLGLFGGAQARQTLADVYASSGDASVKHAILRSYMIGGDHERLFAAAKSEKDESLRREAIRQLGLVHGTSELEQLYQTESSPDVRREILQAFFLAGDSGRLVQAAQGEKDAELRRAAIRNLGLIHSDDSGKALQEIYSKETDHEVKAEVLNAYFLQGNARALVAIARSEKDPELKKTAVSKLTLMHSKEGTDYLMELLQK
;
A
#
# COMPACT_ATOMS: atom_id res chain seq x y z
N MET A 1 -24.38 -20.74 30.28
CA MET A 1 -24.72 -21.29 28.94
C MET A 1 -23.53 -21.02 28.04
N THR A 2 -22.41 -21.75 28.13
CA THR A 2 -22.08 -23.07 27.55
C THR A 2 -22.24 -23.19 26.02
N ASN A 3 -21.12 -23.61 25.41
CA ASN A 3 -20.90 -24.25 24.10
C ASN A 3 -20.71 -23.32 22.90
N GLY A 4 -19.69 -23.48 22.04
CA GLY A 4 -18.73 -24.57 21.88
C GLY A 4 -18.62 -24.99 20.40
N ASN A 5 -17.40 -24.89 19.86
CA ASN A 5 -16.84 -25.35 18.57
C ASN A 5 -17.56 -26.48 17.80
N ALA A 6 -17.40 -26.49 16.47
CA ALA A 6 -16.69 -27.57 15.75
C ALA A 6 -16.61 -27.39 14.22
N VAL A 7 -15.38 -27.50 13.71
CA VAL A 7 -15.00 -27.67 12.30
C VAL A 7 -15.01 -29.17 11.98
N ARG A 8 -15.57 -29.56 10.82
CA ARG A 8 -15.62 -30.95 10.34
C ARG A 8 -14.32 -31.38 9.67
N LYS A 9 -13.73 -32.50 10.11
CA LYS A 9 -12.75 -33.31 9.37
C LYS A 9 -13.38 -34.67 9.01
N THR A 10 -13.18 -35.10 7.78
CA THR A 10 -13.61 -36.41 7.25
C THR A 10 -12.62 -37.51 7.61
N SER A 11 -13.17 -38.68 7.93
CA SER A 11 -12.48 -39.90 8.38
C SER A 11 -12.42 -40.94 7.27
N ILE A 12 -11.36 -41.74 7.23
CA ILE A 12 -11.36 -43.06 6.59
C ILE A 12 -10.73 -44.04 7.58
N ALA A 13 -11.51 -45.08 7.93
CA ALA A 13 -11.17 -46.17 8.83
C ALA A 13 -10.96 -47.45 8.01
N TRP A 14 -10.08 -48.34 8.48
CA TRP A 14 -10.11 -49.75 8.12
C TRP A 14 -9.99 -50.62 9.38
N ILE A 15 -10.80 -51.67 9.36
CA ILE A 15 -11.24 -52.53 10.45
C ILE A 15 -10.33 -53.76 10.52
N ALA A 16 -9.95 -54.19 11.73
CA ALA A 16 -9.38 -55.51 11.99
C ALA A 16 -10.32 -56.29 12.94
N THR A 17 -10.89 -57.38 12.42
CA THR A 17 -11.80 -58.29 13.10
C THR A 17 -11.06 -59.29 13.98
N THR A 18 -11.39 -59.29 15.27
CA THR A 18 -11.09 -60.32 16.26
C THR A 18 -12.02 -61.52 16.13
N ALA A 19 -11.49 -62.74 16.29
CA ALA A 19 -12.27 -63.92 16.65
C ALA A 19 -11.55 -64.70 17.77
N LEU A 20 -12.18 -64.70 18.94
CA LEU A 20 -11.85 -65.43 20.16
C LEU A 20 -12.76 -66.67 20.21
N LEU A 21 -12.27 -67.86 20.55
CA LEU A 21 -13.15 -68.94 21.03
C LEU A 21 -12.45 -69.85 22.06
N LEU A 22 -13.17 -70.00 23.17
CA LEU A 22 -12.88 -70.78 24.38
C LEU A 22 -13.20 -72.28 24.21
N ALA A 23 -12.56 -73.09 25.05
CA ALA A 23 -12.79 -74.52 25.27
C ALA A 23 -14.20 -74.85 25.83
N PRO A 24 -14.62 -76.13 25.79
CA PRO A 24 -14.81 -76.84 27.06
C PRO A 24 -14.49 -78.36 27.06
N ALA A 25 -14.45 -78.92 28.28
CA ALA A 25 -14.09 -80.27 28.68
C ALA A 25 -15.18 -81.35 28.42
N GLY A 26 -14.76 -82.63 28.37
CA GLY A 26 -15.67 -83.79 28.46
C GLY A 26 -14.96 -85.15 28.53
N MET A 27 -15.12 -85.86 29.65
CA MET A 27 -14.69 -87.26 29.89
C MET A 27 -15.51 -88.30 29.08
N ARG A 28 -14.86 -89.37 28.57
CA ARG A 28 -15.14 -90.80 28.92
C ARG A 28 -14.39 -91.83 28.05
N ALA A 29 -13.55 -92.60 28.75
CA ALA A 29 -13.37 -94.06 28.78
C ALA A 29 -13.40 -94.98 27.52
N ARG A 30 -12.28 -95.74 27.45
CA ARG A 30 -12.12 -97.19 27.18
C ARG A 30 -12.22 -97.72 25.73
N GLY A 31 -11.06 -98.18 25.27
CA GLY A 31 -10.90 -99.28 24.31
C GLY A 31 -9.47 -99.81 24.36
N LEU A 32 -9.18 -100.69 25.32
CA LEU A 32 -7.93 -101.44 25.40
C LEU A 32 -7.75 -102.30 24.13
N LYS A 33 -6.62 -102.12 23.44
CA LYS A 33 -5.94 -103.24 22.78
C LYS A 33 -4.45 -103.22 23.14
N THR A 34 -4.04 -104.35 23.68
CA THR A 34 -2.75 -104.69 24.25
C THR A 34 -1.80 -105.25 23.20
N PHE A 35 -0.49 -105.13 23.51
CA PHE A 35 0.67 -105.88 23.03
C PHE A 35 1.40 -105.37 21.78
N PRO A 36 2.72 -105.65 21.64
CA PRO A 36 3.80 -105.30 22.58
C PRO A 36 5.07 -104.80 21.85
N GLY A 37 6.07 -104.35 22.61
CA GLY A 37 7.46 -104.53 22.23
C GLY A 37 8.10 -103.42 21.38
N ARG A 38 8.72 -102.47 22.09
CA ARG A 38 9.99 -101.77 21.75
C ARG A 38 10.43 -101.77 20.28
N SER A 39 10.53 -100.56 19.71
CA SER A 39 11.66 -100.21 18.86
C SER A 39 12.23 -98.85 19.30
N ALA A 40 13.51 -98.83 19.63
CA ALA A 40 14.24 -97.67 20.13
C ALA A 40 14.49 -96.58 19.05
N GLY A 41 13.94 -96.71 17.84
CA GLY A 41 14.10 -95.74 16.74
C GLY A 41 13.05 -94.63 16.69
N SER A 42 11.82 -94.86 17.15
CA SER A 42 10.72 -93.85 17.04
C SER A 42 10.81 -92.70 18.05
N LEU A 43 11.52 -92.91 19.16
CA LEU A 43 11.78 -91.87 20.17
C LEU A 43 12.86 -90.89 19.71
N GLN A 44 13.85 -91.36 18.93
CA GLN A 44 14.97 -90.56 18.47
C GLN A 44 14.56 -89.62 17.32
N ASP A 45 13.77 -90.11 16.35
CA ASP A 45 13.18 -89.27 15.29
C ASP A 45 12.18 -88.23 15.84
N SER A 46 11.43 -88.60 16.91
CA SER A 46 10.51 -87.67 17.59
C SER A 46 11.24 -86.60 18.39
N GLN A 47 12.39 -86.94 18.99
CA GLN A 47 13.25 -86.00 19.71
C GLN A 47 13.95 -85.02 18.76
N GLU A 48 14.50 -85.50 17.63
CA GLU A 48 15.10 -84.62 16.61
C GLU A 48 14.08 -83.67 15.96
N ALA A 49 12.83 -84.12 15.77
CA ALA A 49 11.75 -83.27 15.29
C ALA A 49 11.35 -82.19 16.30
N GLN A 50 11.32 -82.53 17.60
CA GLN A 50 11.07 -81.59 18.69
C GLN A 50 12.20 -80.58 18.84
N GLU A 51 13.46 -80.99 18.72
CA GLU A 51 14.63 -80.10 18.76
C GLU A 51 14.64 -79.12 17.58
N LYS A 52 14.33 -79.57 16.36
CA LYS A 52 14.19 -78.67 15.19
C LYS A 52 13.03 -77.69 15.32
N GLU A 53 11.92 -78.12 15.91
CA GLU A 53 10.78 -77.24 16.17
C GLU A 53 11.10 -76.22 17.27
N GLN A 54 11.86 -76.62 18.29
CA GLN A 54 12.35 -75.74 19.34
C GLN A 54 13.36 -74.72 18.80
N GLU A 55 14.36 -75.15 18.02
CA GLU A 55 15.30 -74.25 17.34
C GLU A 55 14.56 -73.26 16.42
N LYS A 56 13.52 -73.71 15.71
CA LYS A 56 12.72 -72.84 14.86
C LYS A 56 11.98 -71.79 15.69
N ARG A 57 11.40 -72.16 16.83
CA ARG A 57 10.74 -71.22 17.76
C ARG A 57 11.72 -70.25 18.38
N GLU A 58 12.91 -70.70 18.75
CA GLU A 58 13.99 -69.84 19.27
C GLU A 58 14.44 -68.83 18.19
N ARG A 59 14.63 -69.27 16.94
CA ARG A 59 14.94 -68.36 15.82
C ARG A 59 13.81 -67.38 15.51
N GLU A 60 12.55 -67.81 15.58
CA GLU A 60 11.38 -66.94 15.42
C GLU A 60 11.26 -65.93 16.57
N GLN A 61 11.60 -66.32 17.80
CA GLN A 61 11.63 -65.44 18.95
C GLN A 61 12.77 -64.43 18.86
N GLU A 62 13.99 -64.87 18.54
CA GLU A 62 15.12 -63.96 18.29
C GLU A 62 14.84 -62.98 17.15
N ALA A 63 14.17 -63.43 16.09
CA ALA A 63 13.78 -62.54 14.99
C ALA A 63 12.78 -61.47 15.44
N ARG A 64 11.80 -61.83 16.30
CA ARG A 64 10.85 -60.87 16.90
C ARG A 64 11.55 -59.88 17.82
N GLU A 65 12.43 -60.36 18.70
CA GLU A 65 13.21 -59.50 19.60
C GLU A 65 14.07 -58.49 18.82
N ARG A 66 14.72 -58.92 17.73
CA ARG A 66 15.48 -58.01 16.85
C ARG A 66 14.58 -57.02 16.12
N GLU A 67 13.37 -57.41 15.72
CA GLU A 67 12.38 -56.50 15.12
C GLU A 67 11.88 -55.47 16.14
N ASP A 68 11.63 -55.87 17.38
CA ASP A 68 11.16 -54.99 18.45
C ASP A 68 12.26 -54.01 18.88
N GLU A 69 13.51 -54.48 19.07
CA GLU A 69 14.66 -53.59 19.31
C GLU A 69 14.84 -52.57 18.17
N LYS A 70 14.65 -52.99 16.92
CA LYS A 70 14.74 -52.08 15.77
C LYS A 70 13.63 -51.02 15.82
N ARG A 71 12.39 -51.40 16.16
CA ARG A 71 11.26 -50.47 16.31
C ARG A 71 11.50 -49.47 17.43
N GLU A 72 12.02 -49.92 18.57
CA GLU A 72 12.33 -49.06 19.71
C GLU A 72 13.42 -48.03 19.35
N ARG A 73 14.50 -48.46 18.70
CA ARG A 73 15.54 -47.54 18.18
C ARG A 73 15.00 -46.56 17.14
N GLU A 74 14.10 -47.00 16.26
CA GLU A 74 13.44 -46.12 15.29
C GLU A 74 12.53 -45.10 15.98
N GLN A 75 11.83 -45.49 17.05
CA GLN A 75 10.99 -44.58 17.83
C GLN A 75 11.84 -43.56 18.59
N GLU A 76 12.88 -43.99 19.32
CA GLU A 76 13.81 -43.08 20.01
C GLU A 76 14.49 -42.10 19.05
N ALA A 77 14.81 -42.54 17.83
CA ALA A 77 15.36 -41.67 16.81
C ALA A 77 14.34 -40.62 16.34
N ARG A 78 13.05 -40.99 16.22
CA ARG A 78 11.96 -40.05 15.88
C ARG A 78 11.71 -39.05 17.00
N GLU A 79 11.66 -39.50 18.25
CA GLU A 79 11.47 -38.63 19.42
C GLU A 79 12.60 -37.60 19.53
N ARG A 80 13.86 -38.03 19.44
CA ARG A 80 15.01 -37.10 19.42
C ARG A 80 14.98 -36.13 18.23
N ALA A 81 14.52 -36.59 17.07
CA ALA A 81 14.36 -35.71 15.92
C ALA A 81 13.25 -34.67 16.15
N GLN A 82 12.15 -35.06 16.77
CA GLN A 82 11.04 -34.17 17.13
C GLN A 82 11.47 -33.14 18.18
N GLU A 83 12.10 -33.56 19.27
CA GLU A 83 12.64 -32.68 20.31
C GLU A 83 13.61 -31.64 19.71
N LYS A 84 14.46 -32.07 18.76
CA LYS A 84 15.35 -31.15 18.05
C LYS A 84 14.56 -30.10 17.26
N VAL A 85 13.51 -30.49 16.56
CA VAL A 85 12.67 -29.55 15.78
C VAL A 85 11.94 -28.57 16.70
N GLU A 86 11.37 -29.06 17.79
CA GLU A 86 10.71 -28.22 18.81
C GLU A 86 11.69 -27.21 19.40
N ARG A 87 12.91 -27.65 19.75
CA ARG A 87 13.94 -26.77 20.28
C ARG A 87 14.41 -25.70 19.29
N LEU A 88 14.53 -26.04 18.00
CA LEU A 88 14.86 -25.06 16.96
C LEU A 88 13.77 -23.98 16.86
N GLN A 89 12.50 -24.39 16.89
CA GLN A 89 11.36 -23.47 16.80
C GLN A 89 11.27 -22.57 18.05
N GLU A 90 11.39 -23.13 19.24
CA GLU A 90 11.41 -22.40 20.51
C GLU A 90 12.50 -21.30 20.50
N LEU A 91 13.74 -21.65 20.14
CA LEU A 91 14.83 -20.68 20.06
C LEU A 91 14.56 -19.55 19.05
N TYR A 92 13.89 -19.86 17.94
CA TYR A 92 13.54 -18.86 16.94
C TYR A 92 12.46 -17.91 17.46
N ASP A 93 11.38 -18.45 18.02
CA ASP A 93 10.23 -17.67 18.52
C ASP A 93 10.64 -16.81 19.72
N ASP A 94 11.31 -17.41 20.71
CA ASP A 94 11.85 -16.73 21.88
C ASP A 94 12.87 -15.64 21.52
N GLY A 95 13.65 -15.87 20.45
CA GLY A 95 14.62 -14.91 19.95
C GLY A 95 13.93 -13.73 19.28
N ARG A 96 12.83 -13.97 18.57
CA ARG A 96 11.99 -12.94 17.95
C ARG A 96 11.24 -12.11 19.00
N GLU A 97 10.68 -12.75 20.03
CA GLU A 97 10.06 -12.05 21.16
C GLU A 97 11.07 -11.15 21.88
N ASP A 98 12.29 -11.63 22.12
CA ASP A 98 13.35 -10.79 22.68
C ASP A 98 13.72 -9.60 21.79
N LEU A 99 13.68 -9.72 20.47
CA LEU A 99 13.87 -8.58 19.57
C LEU A 99 12.74 -7.57 19.68
N ASP A 100 11.50 -8.04 19.69
CA ASP A 100 10.31 -7.18 19.75
C ASP A 100 10.22 -6.44 21.10
N GLU A 101 10.84 -6.99 22.16
CA GLU A 101 10.99 -6.36 23.48
C GLU A 101 12.32 -5.63 23.70
N ASP A 102 13.07 -5.31 22.63
CA ASP A 102 14.35 -4.57 22.66
C ASP A 102 15.50 -5.25 23.46
N ARG A 103 15.38 -6.55 23.77
CA ARG A 103 16.40 -7.33 24.51
C ARG A 103 17.40 -7.98 23.56
N TYR A 104 18.15 -7.12 22.88
CA TYR A 104 19.05 -7.50 21.79
C TYR A 104 20.18 -8.46 22.22
N ASP A 105 20.65 -8.38 23.45
CA ASP A 105 21.68 -9.26 23.99
C ASP A 105 21.18 -10.71 24.13
N ARG A 106 19.96 -10.89 24.67
CA ARG A 106 19.31 -12.20 24.81
C ARG A 106 18.92 -12.78 23.45
N ALA A 107 18.36 -11.94 22.58
CA ALA A 107 18.05 -12.32 21.20
C ALA A 107 19.31 -12.82 20.46
N ALA A 108 20.42 -12.08 20.52
CA ALA A 108 21.67 -12.48 19.87
C ALA A 108 22.19 -13.82 20.39
N ALA A 109 22.05 -14.11 21.69
CA ALA A 109 22.45 -15.39 22.29
C ALA A 109 21.57 -16.55 21.81
N LYS A 110 20.25 -16.37 21.76
CA LYS A 110 19.30 -17.38 21.25
C LYS A 110 19.54 -17.70 19.77
N PHE A 111 19.70 -16.66 18.95
CA PHE A 111 19.99 -16.85 17.53
C PHE A 111 21.39 -17.44 17.27
N LYS A 112 22.37 -17.18 18.14
CA LYS A 112 23.66 -17.88 18.10
C LYS A 112 23.47 -19.38 18.31
N GLN A 113 22.75 -19.79 19.36
CA GLN A 113 22.47 -21.20 19.63
C GLN A 113 21.72 -21.84 18.45
N LEU A 114 20.70 -21.16 17.91
CA LEU A 114 19.94 -21.63 16.77
C LEU A 114 20.81 -21.84 15.51
N ALA A 115 21.73 -20.91 15.24
CA ALA A 115 22.66 -21.02 14.11
C ALA A 115 23.70 -22.15 14.27
N GLU A 116 24.07 -22.51 15.50
CA GLU A 116 24.99 -23.61 15.83
C GLU A 116 24.31 -24.99 15.69
N MET A 117 22.99 -25.07 15.88
CA MET A 117 22.23 -26.32 15.69
C MET A 117 22.09 -26.76 14.22
N ASN A 118 22.49 -25.90 13.27
CA ASN A 118 22.47 -26.14 11.82
C ASN A 118 21.10 -26.65 11.30
N GLY A 119 20.02 -26.07 11.84
CA GLY A 119 18.66 -26.33 11.38
C GLY A 119 18.28 -25.55 10.11
N PRO A 120 17.06 -25.74 9.58
CA PRO A 120 16.57 -25.05 8.38
C PRO A 120 16.45 -23.54 8.54
N GLN A 121 16.41 -23.02 9.77
CA GLN A 121 16.32 -21.58 10.09
C GLN A 121 17.70 -20.96 10.40
N ALA A 122 18.80 -21.69 10.22
CA ALA A 122 20.13 -21.21 10.59
C ALA A 122 20.56 -19.95 9.83
N ASP A 123 20.10 -19.77 8.59
CA ASP A 123 20.31 -18.54 7.81
C ASP A 123 19.56 -17.35 8.42
N ALA A 124 18.28 -17.53 8.75
CA ALA A 124 17.45 -16.55 9.45
C ALA A 124 18.04 -16.17 10.81
N ALA A 125 18.55 -17.16 11.55
CA ALA A 125 19.18 -16.97 12.84
C ALA A 125 20.43 -16.08 12.72
N LEU A 126 21.30 -16.33 11.74
CA LEU A 126 22.47 -15.46 11.52
C LEU A 126 22.07 -14.03 11.15
N TYR A 127 21.01 -13.84 10.36
CA TYR A 127 20.52 -12.51 10.02
C TYR A 127 20.04 -11.76 11.28
N TRP A 128 19.15 -12.37 12.06
CA TRP A 128 18.60 -11.75 13.26
C TRP A 128 19.64 -11.54 14.35
N LYS A 129 20.63 -12.43 14.45
CA LYS A 129 21.80 -12.24 15.31
C LYS A 129 22.59 -11.00 14.90
N ALA A 130 22.91 -10.84 13.61
CA ALA A 130 23.62 -9.67 13.13
C ALA A 130 22.83 -8.37 13.36
N TYR A 131 21.51 -8.41 13.16
CA TYR A 131 20.62 -7.29 13.45
C TYR A 131 20.71 -6.89 14.92
N ALA A 132 20.57 -7.84 15.84
CA ALA A 132 20.68 -7.60 17.28
C ALA A 132 22.05 -7.04 17.67
N GLU A 133 23.13 -7.58 17.09
CA GLU A 133 24.50 -7.10 17.30
C GLU A 133 24.68 -5.64 16.85
N ASN A 134 24.10 -5.25 15.70
CA ASN A 134 24.12 -3.87 15.23
C ASN A 134 23.37 -2.94 16.21
N ARG A 135 22.18 -3.36 16.68
CA ARG A 135 21.39 -2.58 17.65
C ARG A 135 22.09 -2.39 18.99
N LEU A 136 22.95 -3.32 19.39
CA LEU A 136 23.85 -3.20 20.54
C LEU A 136 25.10 -2.33 20.28
N GLY A 137 25.26 -1.80 19.07
CA GLY A 137 26.45 -1.07 18.65
C GLY A 137 27.68 -1.94 18.37
N LYS A 138 27.55 -3.27 18.45
CA LYS A 138 28.62 -4.25 18.20
C LYS A 138 28.81 -4.48 16.69
N ARG A 139 29.25 -3.43 16.01
CA ARG A 139 29.29 -3.36 14.54
C ARG A 139 30.25 -4.37 13.90
N ASP A 140 31.44 -4.57 14.45
CA ASP A 140 32.41 -5.53 13.91
C ASP A 140 31.92 -6.98 14.04
N THR A 141 31.24 -7.30 15.15
CA THR A 141 30.62 -8.63 15.31
C THR A 141 29.46 -8.81 14.35
N ALA A 142 28.63 -7.78 14.15
CA ALA A 142 27.54 -7.82 13.18
C ALA A 142 28.07 -8.08 11.75
N LEU A 143 29.13 -7.38 11.32
CA LEU A 143 29.77 -7.61 10.02
C LEU A 143 30.33 -9.04 9.89
N THR A 144 30.94 -9.56 10.95
CA THR A 144 31.43 -10.94 10.97
C THR A 144 30.27 -11.95 10.82
N THR A 145 29.16 -11.73 11.53
CA THR A 145 27.97 -12.58 11.44
C THR A 145 27.32 -12.51 10.06
N ILE A 146 27.25 -11.32 9.44
CA ILE A 146 26.77 -11.14 8.07
C ILE A 146 27.65 -11.89 7.07
N ALA A 147 28.98 -11.78 7.21
CA ALA A 147 29.92 -12.51 6.36
C ALA A 147 29.75 -14.03 6.50
N ASP A 148 29.48 -14.53 7.71
CA ASP A 148 29.19 -15.95 7.94
C ASP A 148 27.90 -16.39 7.25
N LEU A 149 26.81 -15.59 7.36
CA LEU A 149 25.56 -15.84 6.64
C LEU A 149 25.79 -15.94 5.14
N LYS A 150 26.51 -14.96 4.58
CA LYS A 150 26.76 -14.88 3.14
C LYS A 150 27.56 -16.08 2.63
N ARG A 151 28.56 -16.50 3.39
CA ARG A 151 29.44 -17.64 3.07
C ARG A 151 28.72 -18.99 3.21
N ARG A 152 27.97 -19.20 4.30
CA ARG A 152 27.30 -20.48 4.58
C ARG A 152 26.04 -20.68 3.75
N PHE A 153 25.33 -19.60 3.42
CA PHE A 153 24.01 -19.68 2.79
C PHE A 153 23.88 -18.78 1.55
N PRO A 154 24.71 -18.96 0.49
CA PRO A 154 24.76 -18.08 -0.68
C PRO A 154 23.43 -17.98 -1.46
N GLN A 155 22.52 -18.95 -1.30
CA GLN A 155 21.20 -18.98 -1.94
C GLN A 155 20.05 -18.61 -0.97
N SER A 156 20.36 -18.13 0.23
CA SER A 156 19.34 -17.75 1.22
C SER A 156 18.49 -16.57 0.73
N ARG A 157 17.20 -16.59 1.08
CA ARG A 157 16.31 -15.44 0.92
C ARG A 157 16.77 -14.20 1.69
N TRP A 158 17.55 -14.38 2.77
CA TRP A 158 18.07 -13.30 3.62
C TRP A 158 19.29 -12.59 3.03
N GLN A 159 19.78 -12.98 1.85
CA GLN A 159 20.96 -12.38 1.23
C GLN A 159 20.81 -10.87 0.97
N LYS A 160 19.61 -10.47 0.52
CA LYS A 160 19.31 -9.07 0.23
C LYS A 160 19.25 -8.24 1.52
N ASP A 161 18.53 -8.72 2.52
CA ASP A 161 18.40 -8.06 3.83
C ASP A 161 19.75 -7.98 4.55
N ALA A 162 20.54 -9.06 4.52
CA ALA A 162 21.89 -9.07 5.08
C ALA A 162 22.82 -8.08 4.37
N SER A 163 22.67 -7.89 3.05
CA SER A 163 23.46 -6.89 2.31
C SER A 163 23.02 -5.46 2.62
N ALA A 164 21.72 -5.22 2.81
CA ALA A 164 21.21 -3.92 3.25
C ALA A 164 21.72 -3.57 4.65
N LEU A 165 21.66 -4.52 5.59
CA LEU A 165 22.19 -4.38 6.94
C LEU A 165 23.71 -4.15 6.92
N GLU A 166 24.46 -4.83 6.05
CA GLU A 166 25.90 -4.60 5.91
C GLU A 166 26.22 -3.16 5.49
N ILE A 167 25.46 -2.60 4.55
CA ILE A 167 25.59 -1.21 4.10
C ILE A 167 25.35 -0.26 5.27
N GLU A 168 24.27 -0.46 6.03
CA GLU A 168 23.93 0.36 7.20
C GLU A 168 25.05 0.33 8.26
N VAL A 169 25.52 -0.88 8.61
CA VAL A 169 26.58 -1.06 9.61
C VAL A 169 27.88 -0.37 9.16
N LYS A 170 28.28 -0.52 7.89
CA LYS A 170 29.47 0.12 7.31
C LYS A 170 29.35 1.64 7.29
N GLN A 171 28.19 2.19 6.90
CA GLN A 171 27.95 3.63 6.91
C GLN A 171 28.03 4.20 8.33
N SER A 172 27.47 3.50 9.32
CA SER A 172 27.50 3.94 10.72
C SER A 172 28.89 3.93 11.36
N THR A 173 29.83 3.14 10.81
CA THR A 173 31.23 3.07 11.25
C THR A 173 32.15 4.02 10.48
N GLY A 174 31.63 4.79 9.52
CA GLY A 174 32.44 5.60 8.61
C GLY A 174 33.27 4.76 7.63
N GLN A 175 33.05 3.45 7.56
CA GLN A 175 33.69 2.62 6.54
C GLN A 175 33.13 2.97 5.16
N PRO A 176 33.99 3.09 4.14
CA PRO A 176 33.54 3.46 2.80
C PRO A 176 32.67 2.35 2.21
N VAL A 177 31.38 2.62 2.03
CA VAL A 177 30.53 1.83 1.14
C VAL A 177 30.72 2.38 -0.27
N LYS A 178 31.09 1.51 -1.21
CA LYS A 178 31.18 1.85 -2.64
C LYS A 178 29.88 1.45 -3.34
N PRO A 179 29.01 2.41 -3.73
CA PRO A 179 27.76 2.07 -4.40
C PRO A 179 27.98 1.40 -5.76
N ALA A 180 29.12 1.66 -6.41
CA ALA A 180 29.47 1.05 -7.69
C ALA A 180 29.66 -0.47 -7.61
N ASP A 181 29.94 -1.01 -6.42
CA ASP A 181 30.15 -2.46 -6.21
C ASP A 181 28.81 -3.20 -5.98
N GLN A 182 27.69 -2.46 -5.89
CA GLN A 182 26.37 -3.04 -5.69
C GLN A 182 25.71 -3.32 -7.05
N SER A 183 25.43 -4.58 -7.35
CA SER A 183 24.74 -5.00 -8.57
C SER A 183 23.22 -4.81 -8.50
N ASP A 184 22.64 -4.83 -7.29
CA ASP A 184 21.21 -4.58 -7.06
C ASP A 184 20.93 -3.07 -6.98
N GLU A 185 19.94 -2.61 -7.75
CA GLU A 185 19.57 -1.19 -7.85
C GLU A 185 19.13 -0.60 -6.50
N GLU A 186 18.45 -1.39 -5.65
CA GLU A 186 17.95 -0.92 -4.36
C GLU A 186 19.08 -0.79 -3.34
N LEU A 187 20.01 -1.77 -3.30
CA LEU A 187 21.22 -1.70 -2.48
C LEU A 187 22.14 -0.56 -2.91
N LYS A 188 22.30 -0.34 -4.21
CA LYS A 188 23.05 0.80 -4.74
C LYS A 188 22.45 2.14 -4.30
N MET A 189 21.12 2.27 -4.38
CA MET A 189 20.46 3.49 -3.93
C MET A 189 20.51 3.68 -2.41
N LEU A 190 20.42 2.61 -1.62
CA LEU A 190 20.62 2.65 -0.17
C LEU A 190 22.04 3.13 0.18
N ALA A 191 23.05 2.61 -0.53
CA ALA A 191 24.44 3.02 -0.36
C ALA A 191 24.65 4.52 -0.67
N ILE A 192 24.04 5.02 -1.76
CA ILE A 192 24.12 6.45 -2.11
C ILE A 192 23.38 7.31 -1.08
N GLN A 193 22.19 6.90 -0.62
CA GLN A 193 21.42 7.65 0.39
C GLN A 193 22.18 7.80 1.71
N GLY A 194 22.82 6.72 2.19
CA GLY A 194 23.61 6.84 3.41
C GLY A 194 24.91 7.66 3.21
N LEU A 195 25.47 7.70 1.99
CA LEU A 195 26.50 8.69 1.66
C LEU A 195 25.94 10.11 1.65
N MET A 196 24.74 10.35 1.13
CA MET A 196 24.13 11.69 1.17
C MET A 196 23.99 12.23 2.60
N ASN A 197 23.78 11.35 3.58
CA ASN A 197 23.66 11.73 4.99
C ASN A 197 25.03 11.93 5.69
N SER A 198 26.08 11.22 5.26
CA SER A 198 27.40 11.25 5.91
C SER A 198 28.43 12.12 5.18
N ASP A 199 28.42 12.11 3.85
CA ASP A 199 29.35 12.81 2.96
C ASP A 199 28.63 13.13 1.63
N SER A 200 27.84 14.21 1.66
CA SER A 200 27.05 14.64 0.51
C SER A 200 27.91 15.00 -0.70
N GLU A 201 29.12 15.54 -0.49
CA GLU A 201 30.02 15.94 -1.58
C GLU A 201 30.43 14.74 -2.43
N ARG A 202 30.67 13.58 -1.83
CA ARG A 202 30.97 12.34 -2.57
C ARG A 202 29.73 11.71 -3.20
N ALA A 203 28.57 11.87 -2.60
CA ALA A 203 27.33 11.27 -3.08
C ALA A 203 26.76 11.99 -4.31
N MET A 204 26.94 13.31 -4.41
CA MET A 204 26.39 14.12 -5.50
C MET A 204 26.84 13.67 -6.92
N PRO A 205 28.14 13.47 -7.20
CA PRO A 205 28.58 12.95 -8.50
C PRO A 205 28.04 11.55 -8.82
N LEU A 206 27.79 10.73 -7.79
CA LEU A 206 27.24 9.38 -7.97
C LEU A 206 25.78 9.44 -8.39
N LEU A 207 24.98 10.32 -7.76
CA LEU A 207 23.58 10.56 -8.17
C LEU A 207 23.50 11.07 -9.60
N GLU A 208 24.34 12.04 -9.97
CA GLU A 208 24.38 12.56 -11.34
C GLU A 208 24.75 11.47 -12.35
N LYS A 209 25.73 10.62 -12.03
CA LYS A 209 26.10 9.47 -12.86
C LYS A 209 24.96 8.46 -13.02
N VAL A 210 24.18 8.21 -11.96
CA VAL A 210 23.01 7.32 -12.05
C VAL A 210 21.93 7.91 -12.96
N ILE A 211 21.62 9.20 -12.78
CA ILE A 211 20.61 9.92 -13.58
C ILE A 211 20.98 9.91 -15.07
N ASN A 212 22.24 10.20 -15.39
CA ASN A 212 22.74 10.29 -16.77
C ASN A 212 23.16 8.93 -17.38
N GLY A 213 23.25 7.87 -16.58
CA GLY A 213 23.76 6.56 -16.99
C GLY A 213 22.74 5.66 -17.71
N ALA A 214 23.09 4.38 -17.86
CA ALA A 214 22.25 3.34 -18.48
C ALA A 214 21.28 2.63 -17.51
N GLY A 215 21.11 3.15 -16.30
CA GLY A 215 20.22 2.57 -15.28
C GLY A 215 18.74 2.57 -15.68
N SER A 216 17.93 1.79 -14.97
CA SER A 216 16.49 1.69 -15.23
C SER A 216 15.79 3.04 -15.01
N PRO A 217 14.63 3.31 -15.66
CA PRO A 217 13.84 4.51 -15.38
C PRO A 217 13.48 4.68 -13.90
N ARG A 218 13.28 3.55 -13.19
CA ARG A 218 13.02 3.53 -11.75
C ARG A 218 14.24 3.96 -10.94
N GLU A 219 15.42 3.44 -11.26
CA GLU A 219 16.69 3.82 -10.61
C GLU A 219 16.96 5.32 -10.79
N LYS A 220 16.81 5.83 -12.02
CA LYS A 220 16.99 7.26 -12.33
C LYS A 220 16.01 8.15 -11.58
N SER A 221 14.74 7.74 -11.50
CA SER A 221 13.70 8.49 -10.77
C SER A 221 13.99 8.54 -9.27
N LYS A 222 14.46 7.44 -8.68
CA LYS A 222 14.85 7.38 -7.26
C LYS A 222 16.09 8.24 -7.00
N ALA A 223 17.09 8.20 -7.87
CA ALA A 223 18.26 9.07 -7.77
C ALA A 223 17.90 10.56 -7.88
N LEU A 224 17.02 10.92 -8.82
CA LEU A 224 16.52 12.28 -8.97
C LEU A 224 15.76 12.76 -7.72
N PHE A 225 14.97 11.89 -7.09
CA PHE A 225 14.27 12.18 -5.85
C PHE A 225 15.23 12.46 -4.69
N VAL A 226 16.23 11.59 -4.49
CA VAL A 226 17.25 11.77 -3.45
C VAL A 226 18.05 13.06 -3.67
N LEU A 227 18.41 13.34 -4.93
CA LEU A 227 19.09 14.57 -5.31
C LEU A 227 18.22 15.79 -4.95
N ALA A 228 16.93 15.75 -5.27
CA ALA A 228 16.00 16.83 -4.95
C ALA A 228 15.82 17.08 -3.46
N GLN A 229 15.71 16.01 -2.67
CA GLN A 229 15.56 16.11 -1.21
C GLN A 229 16.76 16.78 -0.53
N SER A 230 17.96 16.66 -1.10
CA SER A 230 19.17 17.27 -0.53
C SER A 230 19.10 18.80 -0.46
N GLY A 231 18.38 19.43 -1.41
CA GLY A 231 18.26 20.89 -1.49
C GLY A 231 19.57 21.65 -1.70
N SER A 232 20.71 20.97 -1.92
CA SER A 232 22.02 21.60 -2.05
C SER A 232 22.11 22.50 -3.30
N PRO A 233 22.99 23.52 -3.33
CA PRO A 233 23.15 24.37 -4.51
C PRO A 233 23.46 23.57 -5.79
N GLN A 234 24.33 22.57 -5.69
CA GLN A 234 24.66 21.68 -6.81
C GLN A 234 23.45 20.82 -7.24
N ALA A 235 22.67 20.30 -6.30
CA ALA A 235 21.45 19.56 -6.62
C ALA A 235 20.41 20.43 -7.34
N ARG A 236 20.24 21.68 -6.90
CA ARG A 236 19.36 22.65 -7.57
C ARG A 236 19.82 22.95 -9.00
N GLU A 237 21.12 23.08 -9.21
CA GLU A 237 21.69 23.29 -10.55
C GLU A 237 21.40 22.09 -11.47
N ILE A 238 21.66 20.86 -10.99
CA ILE A 238 21.40 19.63 -11.74
C ILE A 238 19.90 19.50 -12.07
N LEU A 239 19.02 19.68 -11.08
CA LEU A 239 17.57 19.68 -11.30
C LEU A 239 17.14 20.72 -12.34
N GLY A 240 17.70 21.93 -12.27
CA GLY A 240 17.40 22.99 -13.22
C GLY A 240 17.83 22.64 -14.65
N LYS A 241 18.98 21.97 -14.84
CA LYS A 241 19.41 21.48 -16.16
C LYS A 241 18.42 20.44 -16.71
N ILE A 242 18.00 19.49 -15.88
CA ILE A 242 17.05 18.43 -16.25
C ILE A 242 15.68 19.04 -16.60
N ALA A 243 15.17 19.97 -15.77
CA ALA A 243 13.89 20.64 -16.00
C ALA A 243 13.87 21.47 -17.31
N ARG A 244 15.02 22.03 -17.72
CA ARG A 244 15.20 22.72 -19.01
C ARG A 244 15.26 21.77 -20.22
N GLY A 245 15.08 20.46 -20.03
CA GLY A 245 15.00 19.50 -21.12
C GLY A 245 16.34 18.92 -21.56
N GLN A 246 17.40 19.06 -20.75
CA GLN A 246 18.70 18.42 -21.01
C GLN A 246 18.71 16.91 -20.66
N SER A 247 17.54 16.28 -20.60
CA SER A 247 17.35 14.87 -20.27
C SER A 247 16.11 14.31 -20.97
N ASN A 248 15.74 13.06 -20.71
CA ASN A 248 14.53 12.48 -21.27
C ASN A 248 13.25 13.15 -20.72
N PRO A 249 12.12 13.12 -21.46
CA PRO A 249 10.89 13.80 -21.06
C PRO A 249 10.33 13.37 -19.69
N GLU A 250 10.51 12.10 -19.29
CA GLU A 250 10.04 11.61 -18.00
C GLU A 250 10.79 12.28 -16.84
N LEU A 251 12.12 12.31 -16.92
CA LEU A 251 12.96 12.97 -15.93
C LEU A 251 12.76 14.48 -15.91
N GLN A 252 12.49 15.10 -17.07
CA GLN A 252 12.15 16.52 -17.14
C GLN A 252 10.90 16.83 -16.32
N ARG A 253 9.81 16.08 -16.51
CA ARG A 253 8.56 16.28 -15.75
C ARG A 253 8.76 16.06 -14.25
N LYS A 254 9.52 15.02 -13.88
CA LYS A 254 9.85 14.75 -12.48
C LYS A 254 10.71 15.84 -11.85
N ALA A 255 11.67 16.39 -12.59
CA ALA A 255 12.48 17.51 -12.12
C ALA A 255 11.63 18.78 -11.92
N VAL A 256 10.69 19.07 -12.81
CA VAL A 256 9.71 20.16 -12.65
C VAL A 256 8.88 19.97 -11.38
N GLU A 257 8.34 18.76 -11.17
CA GLU A 257 7.57 18.42 -9.97
C GLU A 257 8.40 18.64 -8.69
N TYR A 258 9.63 18.14 -8.67
CA TYR A 258 10.52 18.27 -7.51
C TYR A 258 11.01 19.70 -7.28
N LEU A 259 11.25 20.49 -8.32
CA LEU A 259 11.55 21.91 -8.19
C LEU A 259 10.38 22.68 -7.55
N GLY A 260 9.14 22.29 -7.87
CA GLY A 260 7.95 22.83 -7.23
C GLY A 260 7.84 22.50 -5.75
N LEU A 261 8.14 21.26 -5.38
CA LEU A 261 8.01 20.77 -4.01
C LEU A 261 9.17 21.24 -3.10
N PHE A 262 10.41 21.26 -3.60
CA PHE A 262 11.62 21.43 -2.77
C PHE A 262 12.43 22.68 -3.10
N GLY A 263 12.17 23.35 -4.22
CA GLY A 263 13.13 24.25 -4.84
C GLY A 263 13.10 25.71 -4.39
N GLY A 264 12.07 26.13 -3.64
CA GLY A 264 11.95 27.50 -3.10
C GLY A 264 11.95 28.60 -4.18
N ALA A 265 12.38 29.80 -3.82
CA ALA A 265 12.31 30.99 -4.69
C ALA A 265 13.21 30.92 -5.94
N GLN A 266 14.36 30.23 -5.88
CA GLN A 266 15.24 30.08 -7.04
C GLN A 266 14.67 29.11 -8.09
N ALA A 267 14.04 28.03 -7.65
CA ALA A 267 13.39 27.09 -8.53
C ALA A 267 12.19 27.71 -9.25
N ARG A 268 11.46 28.60 -8.58
CA ARG A 268 10.39 29.40 -9.16
C ARG A 268 10.83 30.14 -10.44
N GLN A 269 12.00 30.78 -10.42
CA GLN A 269 12.54 31.43 -11.63
C GLN A 269 12.88 30.40 -12.71
N THR A 270 13.50 29.28 -12.34
CA THR A 270 13.82 28.20 -13.30
C THR A 270 12.55 27.66 -13.96
N LEU A 271 11.49 27.43 -13.20
CA LEU A 271 10.19 26.99 -13.72
C LEU A 271 9.58 28.02 -14.66
N ALA A 272 9.73 29.32 -14.37
CA ALA A 272 9.29 30.39 -15.26
C ALA A 272 10.02 30.37 -16.60
N ASP A 273 11.34 30.23 -16.56
CA ASP A 273 12.16 30.13 -17.77
C ASP A 273 11.75 28.90 -18.61
N VAL A 274 11.58 27.74 -17.97
CA VAL A 274 11.16 26.50 -18.64
C VAL A 274 9.76 26.65 -19.24
N TYR A 275 8.83 27.29 -18.52
CA TYR A 275 7.47 27.52 -19.01
C TYR A 275 7.48 28.37 -20.27
N ALA A 276 8.26 29.45 -20.27
CA ALA A 276 8.37 30.37 -21.40
C ALA A 276 9.05 29.73 -22.63
N SER A 277 10.03 28.84 -22.43
CA SER A 277 10.78 28.21 -23.52
C SER A 277 10.16 26.89 -24.01
N SER A 278 9.31 26.23 -23.23
CA SER A 278 8.78 24.91 -23.57
C SER A 278 7.63 25.00 -24.58
N GLY A 279 7.64 24.11 -25.58
CA GLY A 279 6.48 23.83 -26.43
C GLY A 279 5.66 22.62 -25.97
N ASP A 280 6.12 21.89 -24.94
CA ASP A 280 5.49 20.66 -24.45
C ASP A 280 4.39 20.99 -23.44
N ALA A 281 3.14 20.68 -23.81
CA ALA A 281 1.96 20.89 -22.96
C ALA A 281 2.03 20.10 -21.65
N SER A 282 2.61 18.89 -21.65
CA SER A 282 2.76 18.06 -20.45
C SER A 282 3.70 18.71 -19.43
N VAL A 283 4.80 19.29 -19.90
CA VAL A 283 5.73 20.05 -19.06
C VAL A 283 5.05 21.30 -18.52
N LYS A 284 4.33 22.05 -19.35
CA LYS A 284 3.60 23.25 -18.91
C LYS A 284 2.52 22.94 -17.86
N HIS A 285 1.77 21.85 -18.02
CA HIS A 285 0.81 21.37 -17.02
C HIS A 285 1.48 21.06 -15.68
N ALA A 286 2.65 20.40 -15.69
CA ALA A 286 3.41 20.13 -14.48
C ALA A 286 3.86 21.43 -13.80
N ILE A 287 4.26 22.44 -14.57
CA ILE A 287 4.67 23.75 -14.04
C ILE A 287 3.46 24.52 -13.46
N LEU A 288 2.30 24.53 -14.12
CA LEU A 288 1.09 25.17 -13.58
C LEU A 288 0.68 24.57 -12.24
N ARG A 289 0.74 23.24 -12.12
CA ARG A 289 0.52 22.55 -10.84
C ARG A 289 1.56 22.97 -9.79
N SER A 290 2.82 23.10 -10.18
CA SER A 290 3.87 23.59 -9.28
C SER A 290 3.61 25.02 -8.81
N TYR A 291 3.10 25.91 -9.65
CA TYR A 291 2.73 27.26 -9.23
C TYR A 291 1.57 27.25 -8.25
N MET A 292 0.57 26.40 -8.45
CA MET A 292 -0.51 26.24 -7.47
C MET A 292 0.00 25.77 -6.11
N ILE A 293 0.83 24.71 -6.08
CA ILE A 293 1.41 24.21 -4.82
C ILE A 293 2.22 25.32 -4.12
N GLY A 294 2.91 26.16 -4.90
CA GLY A 294 3.69 27.29 -4.39
C GLY A 294 2.89 28.56 -4.05
N GLY A 295 1.57 28.59 -4.31
CA GLY A 295 0.72 29.77 -4.15
C GLY A 295 1.05 30.93 -5.09
N ASP A 296 1.65 30.66 -6.26
CA ASP A 296 2.16 31.68 -7.18
C ASP A 296 1.06 32.17 -8.14
N HIS A 297 0.13 32.96 -7.59
CA HIS A 297 -0.98 33.56 -8.34
C HIS A 297 -0.53 34.47 -9.49
N GLU A 298 0.59 35.19 -9.36
CA GLU A 298 1.11 36.07 -10.42
C GLU A 298 1.45 35.30 -11.69
N ARG A 299 2.16 34.15 -11.56
CA ARG A 299 2.51 33.34 -12.73
C ARG A 299 1.34 32.55 -13.29
N LEU A 300 0.42 32.09 -12.44
CA LEU A 300 -0.83 31.47 -12.90
C LEU A 300 -1.67 32.48 -13.70
N PHE A 301 -1.73 33.74 -13.25
CA PHE A 301 -2.42 34.81 -13.96
C PHE A 301 -1.74 35.17 -15.28
N ALA A 302 -0.41 35.28 -15.30
CA ALA A 302 0.33 35.48 -16.55
C ALA A 302 0.03 34.36 -17.55
N ALA A 303 0.07 33.09 -17.12
CA ALA A 303 -0.28 31.94 -17.94
C ALA A 303 -1.71 31.99 -18.48
N ALA A 304 -2.69 32.29 -17.62
CA ALA A 304 -4.09 32.43 -18.00
C ALA A 304 -4.32 33.52 -19.06
N LYS A 305 -3.49 34.56 -19.12
CA LYS A 305 -3.58 35.63 -20.13
C LYS A 305 -2.83 35.32 -21.42
N SER A 306 -1.66 34.70 -21.33
CA SER A 306 -0.76 34.55 -22.48
C SER A 306 -0.89 33.24 -23.23
N GLU A 307 -1.43 32.19 -22.60
CA GLU A 307 -1.45 30.86 -23.23
C GLU A 307 -2.38 30.80 -24.43
N LYS A 308 -1.85 30.21 -25.51
CA LYS A 308 -2.61 29.97 -26.76
C LYS A 308 -3.34 28.63 -26.72
N ASP A 309 -2.81 27.67 -25.97
CA ASP A 309 -3.46 26.38 -25.78
C ASP A 309 -4.61 26.53 -24.76
N GLU A 310 -5.82 26.19 -25.19
CA GLU A 310 -7.03 26.33 -24.36
C GLU A 310 -7.02 25.40 -23.14
N SER A 311 -6.39 24.23 -23.22
CA SER A 311 -6.29 23.29 -22.09
C SER A 311 -5.39 23.88 -21.00
N LEU A 312 -4.24 24.43 -21.38
CA LEU A 312 -3.33 25.11 -20.46
C LEU A 312 -3.94 26.38 -19.87
N ARG A 313 -4.65 27.17 -20.69
CA ARG A 313 -5.34 28.39 -20.22
C ARG A 313 -6.39 28.05 -19.16
N ARG A 314 -7.23 27.05 -19.41
CA ARG A 314 -8.25 26.59 -18.46
C ARG A 314 -7.66 26.04 -17.18
N GLU A 315 -6.58 25.26 -17.28
CA GLU A 315 -5.88 24.78 -16.10
C GLU A 315 -5.33 25.95 -15.28
N ALA A 316 -4.68 26.94 -15.90
CA ALA A 316 -4.20 28.12 -15.18
C ALA A 316 -5.31 28.87 -14.43
N ILE A 317 -6.49 29.04 -15.05
CA ILE A 317 -7.68 29.67 -14.44
C ILE A 317 -8.20 28.84 -13.25
N ARG A 318 -8.30 27.51 -13.41
CA ARG A 318 -8.73 26.62 -12.32
C ARG A 318 -7.76 26.68 -11.14
N GLN A 319 -6.47 26.64 -11.44
CA GLN A 319 -5.40 26.71 -10.45
C GLN A 319 -5.38 28.06 -9.72
N LEU A 320 -5.68 29.18 -10.41
CA LEU A 320 -5.90 30.49 -9.77
C LEU A 320 -7.03 30.43 -8.73
N GLY A 321 -8.13 29.76 -9.04
CA GLY A 321 -9.23 29.55 -8.09
C GLY A 321 -8.77 28.79 -6.84
N LEU A 322 -7.97 27.73 -7.03
CA LEU A 322 -7.45 26.91 -5.93
C LEU A 322 -6.45 27.65 -5.03
N VAL A 323 -5.73 28.66 -5.55
CA VAL A 323 -4.83 29.51 -4.75
C VAL A 323 -5.50 30.80 -4.26
N HIS A 324 -6.83 30.92 -4.37
CA HIS A 324 -7.61 32.09 -3.98
C HIS A 324 -7.19 33.40 -4.68
N GLY A 325 -6.74 33.34 -5.93
CA GLY A 325 -6.41 34.50 -6.78
C GLY A 325 -7.66 35.23 -7.31
N THR A 326 -8.56 35.66 -6.41
CA THR A 326 -9.88 36.21 -6.78
C THR A 326 -9.79 37.54 -7.52
N SER A 327 -8.82 38.39 -7.18
CA SER A 327 -8.54 39.66 -7.88
C SER A 327 -8.14 39.43 -9.34
N GLU A 328 -7.28 38.44 -9.57
CA GLU A 328 -6.78 38.05 -10.88
C GLU A 328 -7.91 37.44 -11.71
N LEU A 329 -8.72 36.57 -11.11
CA LEU A 329 -9.92 36.00 -11.74
C LEU A 329 -10.93 37.08 -12.13
N GLU A 330 -11.16 38.10 -11.30
CA GLU A 330 -12.01 39.24 -11.64
C GLU A 330 -11.48 39.99 -12.87
N GLN A 331 -10.18 40.28 -12.89
CA GLN A 331 -9.57 40.96 -14.03
C GLN A 331 -9.70 40.13 -15.32
N LEU A 332 -9.52 38.81 -15.25
CA LEU A 332 -9.78 37.93 -16.40
C LEU A 332 -11.25 38.01 -16.83
N TYR A 333 -12.19 37.93 -15.88
CA TYR A 333 -13.61 37.90 -16.18
C TYR A 333 -14.12 39.16 -16.90
N GLN A 334 -13.56 40.31 -16.54
CA GLN A 334 -13.92 41.62 -17.13
C GLN A 334 -13.36 41.81 -18.55
N THR A 335 -12.26 41.14 -18.88
CA THR A 335 -11.54 41.35 -20.16
C THR A 335 -11.71 40.20 -21.15
N GLU A 336 -12.13 39.03 -20.68
CA GLU A 336 -12.38 37.85 -21.51
C GLU A 336 -13.71 37.98 -22.28
N SER A 337 -13.67 37.64 -23.56
CA SER A 337 -14.82 37.70 -24.47
C SER A 337 -15.40 36.32 -24.77
N SER A 338 -14.61 35.26 -24.62
CA SER A 338 -15.05 33.88 -24.85
C SER A 338 -16.02 33.41 -23.75
N PRO A 339 -17.28 33.07 -24.07
CA PRO A 339 -18.22 32.55 -23.08
C PRO A 339 -17.71 31.28 -22.39
N ASP A 340 -16.97 30.43 -23.11
CA ASP A 340 -16.44 29.19 -22.53
C ASP A 340 -15.36 29.46 -21.48
N VAL A 341 -14.47 30.42 -21.74
CA VAL A 341 -13.44 30.81 -20.76
C VAL A 341 -14.07 31.57 -19.59
N ARG A 342 -15.06 32.44 -19.84
CA ARG A 342 -15.82 33.09 -18.76
C ARG A 342 -16.53 32.09 -17.86
N ARG A 343 -17.06 30.99 -18.41
CA ARG A 343 -17.64 29.89 -17.61
C ARG A 343 -16.61 29.22 -16.71
N GLU A 344 -15.40 28.98 -17.22
CA GLU A 344 -14.30 28.41 -16.43
C GLU A 344 -13.85 29.36 -15.31
N ILE A 345 -13.85 30.67 -15.56
CA ILE A 345 -13.56 31.68 -14.52
C ILE A 345 -14.65 31.67 -13.43
N LEU A 346 -15.94 31.52 -13.79
CA LEU A 346 -17.02 31.33 -12.81
C LEU A 346 -16.81 30.07 -11.96
N GLN A 347 -16.35 28.98 -12.57
CA GLN A 347 -15.99 27.77 -11.81
C GLN A 347 -14.79 28.02 -10.89
N ALA A 348 -13.81 28.82 -11.32
CA ALA A 348 -12.68 29.19 -10.47
C ALA A 348 -13.08 30.07 -9.28
N PHE A 349 -14.05 30.99 -9.42
CA PHE A 349 -14.61 31.72 -8.28
C PHE A 349 -15.27 30.79 -7.25
N PHE A 350 -15.99 29.76 -7.72
CA PHE A 350 -16.54 28.73 -6.84
C PHE A 350 -15.43 27.99 -6.07
N LEU A 351 -14.38 27.56 -6.76
CA LEU A 351 -13.23 26.89 -6.12
C LEU A 351 -12.52 27.80 -5.10
N ALA A 352 -12.45 29.10 -5.39
CA ALA A 352 -11.90 30.10 -4.47
C ALA A 352 -12.80 30.39 -3.25
N GLY A 353 -14.05 29.93 -3.26
CA GLY A 353 -15.06 30.23 -2.24
C GLY A 353 -15.69 31.62 -2.35
N ASP A 354 -15.54 32.31 -3.48
CA ASP A 354 -16.05 33.67 -3.68
C ASP A 354 -17.50 33.67 -4.18
N SER A 355 -18.44 33.47 -3.25
CA SER A 355 -19.88 33.53 -3.57
C SER A 355 -20.32 34.91 -4.04
N GLY A 356 -19.65 36.00 -3.60
CA GLY A 356 -20.02 37.36 -3.96
C GLY A 356 -19.91 37.60 -5.47
N ARG A 357 -18.82 37.13 -6.08
CA ARG A 357 -18.62 37.22 -7.54
C ARG A 357 -19.61 36.38 -8.33
N LEU A 358 -19.95 35.21 -7.82
CA LEU A 358 -20.99 34.38 -8.42
C LEU A 358 -22.37 35.05 -8.38
N VAL A 359 -22.73 35.73 -7.28
CA VAL A 359 -23.98 36.51 -7.17
C VAL A 359 -23.99 37.65 -8.19
N GLN A 360 -22.89 38.41 -8.29
CA GLN A 360 -22.77 39.49 -9.28
C GLN A 360 -22.96 38.98 -10.71
N ALA A 361 -22.32 37.86 -11.07
CA ALA A 361 -22.46 37.26 -12.39
C ALA A 361 -23.90 36.75 -12.64
N ALA A 362 -24.50 36.07 -11.65
CA ALA A 362 -25.87 35.57 -11.77
C ALA A 362 -26.92 36.68 -11.95
N GLN A 363 -26.67 37.88 -11.39
CA GLN A 363 -27.58 39.03 -11.48
C GLN A 363 -27.31 39.94 -12.70
N GLY A 364 -26.05 40.07 -13.11
CA GLY A 364 -25.61 41.10 -14.06
C GLY A 364 -25.24 40.61 -15.46
N GLU A 365 -25.02 39.30 -15.65
CA GLU A 365 -24.60 38.79 -16.96
C GLU A 365 -25.70 38.91 -18.01
N LYS A 366 -25.32 39.34 -19.21
CA LYS A 366 -26.23 39.41 -20.36
C LYS A 366 -26.47 38.04 -20.98
N ASP A 367 -25.44 37.21 -21.00
CA ASP A 367 -25.49 35.84 -21.51
C ASP A 367 -26.23 34.93 -20.51
N ALA A 368 -27.31 34.30 -20.97
CA ALA A 368 -28.12 33.40 -20.15
C ALA A 368 -27.34 32.15 -19.70
N GLU A 369 -26.44 31.61 -20.53
CA GLU A 369 -25.62 30.45 -20.15
C GLU A 369 -24.64 30.80 -19.03
N LEU A 370 -24.08 32.01 -19.05
CA LEU A 370 -23.20 32.49 -17.97
C LEU A 370 -23.99 32.75 -16.68
N ARG A 371 -25.21 33.32 -16.77
CA ARG A 371 -26.11 33.43 -15.61
C ARG A 371 -26.38 32.05 -15.01
N ARG A 372 -26.76 31.07 -15.83
CA ARG A 372 -27.03 29.69 -15.39
C ARG A 372 -25.81 29.03 -14.78
N ALA A 373 -24.61 29.22 -15.35
CA ALA A 373 -23.37 28.70 -14.78
C ALA A 373 -23.09 29.29 -13.38
N ALA A 374 -23.27 30.60 -13.21
CA ALA A 374 -23.12 31.26 -11.91
C ALA A 374 -24.15 30.74 -10.88
N ILE A 375 -25.42 30.60 -11.29
CA ILE A 375 -26.51 30.06 -10.46
C ILE A 375 -26.24 28.61 -10.04
N ARG A 376 -25.78 27.77 -10.97
CA ARG A 376 -25.39 26.38 -10.68
C ARG A 376 -24.30 26.33 -9.61
N ASN A 377 -23.27 27.17 -9.77
CA ASN A 377 -22.17 27.26 -8.82
C ASN A 377 -22.63 27.77 -7.44
N LEU A 378 -23.54 28.74 -7.38
CA LEU A 378 -24.20 29.15 -6.13
C LEU A 378 -24.99 28.00 -5.50
N GLY A 379 -25.62 27.16 -6.31
CA GLY A 379 -26.33 25.96 -5.86
C GLY A 379 -25.43 24.91 -5.20
N LEU A 380 -24.13 24.90 -5.50
CA LEU A 380 -23.14 24.03 -4.86
C LEU A 380 -22.55 24.66 -3.58
N ILE A 381 -22.85 25.93 -3.30
CA ILE A 381 -22.44 26.62 -2.08
C ILE A 381 -23.57 26.47 -1.06
N HIS A 382 -23.30 25.78 0.04
CA HIS A 382 -24.25 25.61 1.14
C HIS A 382 -24.13 26.79 2.13
N SER A 383 -24.71 27.94 1.79
CA SER A 383 -24.75 29.11 2.69
C SER A 383 -26.08 29.86 2.63
N ASP A 384 -26.50 30.49 3.73
CA ASP A 384 -27.73 31.28 3.79
C ASP A 384 -27.72 32.45 2.79
N ASP A 385 -26.56 33.07 2.58
CA ASP A 385 -26.43 34.20 1.66
C ASP A 385 -26.58 33.78 0.20
N SER A 386 -26.08 32.60 -0.17
CA SER A 386 -26.33 32.04 -1.50
C SER A 386 -27.82 31.74 -1.70
N GLY A 387 -28.52 31.24 -0.69
CA GLY A 387 -29.97 31.01 -0.73
C GLY A 387 -30.76 32.31 -0.89
N LYS A 388 -30.42 33.37 -0.14
CA LYS A 388 -31.04 34.70 -0.30
C LYS A 388 -30.80 35.27 -1.69
N ALA A 389 -29.57 35.15 -2.21
CA ALA A 389 -29.24 35.62 -3.55
C ALA A 389 -30.06 34.89 -4.63
N LEU A 390 -30.19 33.56 -4.54
CA LEU A 390 -31.02 32.77 -5.44
C LEU A 390 -32.50 33.21 -5.38
N GLN A 391 -33.00 33.58 -4.20
CA GLN A 391 -34.38 34.07 -4.04
C GLN A 391 -34.57 35.41 -4.76
N GLU A 392 -33.63 36.33 -4.58
CA GLU A 392 -33.65 37.61 -5.27
C GLU A 392 -33.57 37.43 -6.79
N ILE A 393 -32.70 36.56 -7.28
CA ILE A 393 -32.58 36.22 -8.70
C ILE A 393 -33.91 35.69 -9.23
N TYR A 394 -34.50 34.68 -8.58
CA TYR A 394 -35.77 34.10 -9.02
C TYR A 394 -36.90 35.14 -9.12
N SER A 395 -36.95 36.07 -8.17
CA SER A 395 -38.01 37.09 -8.11
C SER A 395 -37.94 38.12 -9.23
N LYS A 396 -36.74 38.41 -9.73
CA LYS A 396 -36.49 39.42 -10.78
C LYS A 396 -36.35 38.80 -12.17
N GLU A 397 -36.05 37.52 -12.26
CA GLU A 397 -35.81 36.84 -13.52
C GLU A 397 -37.11 36.60 -14.30
N THR A 398 -37.03 36.79 -15.61
CA THR A 398 -38.12 36.55 -16.56
C THR A 398 -37.83 35.37 -17.48
N ASP A 399 -36.55 35.03 -17.66
CA ASP A 399 -36.12 33.89 -18.45
C ASP A 399 -36.51 32.57 -17.77
N HIS A 400 -37.31 31.76 -18.47
CA HIS A 400 -37.84 30.51 -17.97
C HIS A 400 -36.73 29.48 -17.67
N GLU A 401 -35.69 29.40 -18.51
CA GLU A 401 -34.58 28.45 -18.31
C GLU A 401 -33.72 28.86 -17.12
N VAL A 402 -33.49 30.16 -16.92
CA VAL A 402 -32.74 30.66 -15.77
C VAL A 402 -33.52 30.42 -14.47
N LYS A 403 -34.84 30.66 -14.46
CA LYS A 403 -35.70 30.29 -13.33
C LYS A 403 -35.63 28.80 -13.01
N ALA A 404 -35.68 27.93 -14.02
CA ALA A 404 -35.54 26.49 -13.83
C ALA A 404 -34.16 26.13 -13.24
N GLU A 405 -33.09 26.82 -13.63
CA GLU A 405 -31.76 26.63 -13.05
C GLU A 405 -31.68 27.08 -11.59
N VAL A 406 -32.40 28.13 -11.17
CA VAL A 406 -32.50 28.49 -9.75
C VAL A 406 -33.19 27.38 -8.94
N LEU A 407 -34.23 26.75 -9.49
CA LEU A 407 -34.84 25.56 -8.85
C LEU A 407 -33.84 24.41 -8.76
N ASN A 408 -33.02 24.19 -9.80
CA ASN A 408 -31.92 23.22 -9.76
C ASN A 408 -30.92 23.57 -8.65
N ALA A 409 -30.53 24.83 -8.52
CA ALA A 409 -29.60 25.29 -7.51
C ALA A 409 -30.12 25.04 -6.08
N TYR A 410 -31.38 25.35 -5.78
CA TYR A 410 -31.95 25.03 -4.47
C TYR A 410 -32.02 23.54 -4.16
N PHE A 411 -32.28 22.72 -5.18
CA PHE A 411 -32.23 21.27 -5.03
C PHE A 411 -30.81 20.79 -4.68
N LEU A 412 -29.79 21.30 -5.37
CA LEU A 412 -28.39 21.00 -5.08
C LEU A 412 -27.98 21.44 -3.66
N GLN A 413 -28.50 22.58 -3.19
CA GLN A 413 -28.26 23.05 -1.82
C GLN A 413 -28.93 22.21 -0.74
N GLY A 414 -29.92 21.37 -1.08
CA GLY A 414 -30.79 20.75 -0.09
C GLY A 414 -31.85 21.69 0.50
N ASN A 415 -32.11 22.85 -0.14
CA ASN A 415 -32.96 23.91 0.41
C ASN A 415 -34.45 23.70 0.08
N ALA A 416 -35.07 22.73 0.76
CA ALA A 416 -36.47 22.38 0.54
C ALA A 416 -37.44 23.52 0.90
N ARG A 417 -37.10 24.33 1.91
CA ARG A 417 -37.89 25.48 2.35
C ARG A 417 -38.06 26.50 1.22
N ALA A 418 -36.98 26.83 0.52
CA ALA A 418 -37.04 27.76 -0.61
C ALA A 418 -37.85 27.19 -1.78
N LEU A 419 -37.70 25.90 -2.09
CA LEU A 419 -38.48 25.24 -3.14
C LEU A 419 -39.98 25.21 -2.81
N VAL A 420 -40.37 24.95 -1.56
CA VAL A 420 -41.78 25.04 -1.11
C VAL A 420 -42.31 26.46 -1.26
N ALA A 421 -41.53 27.46 -0.86
CA ALA A 421 -41.93 28.86 -0.99
C ALA A 421 -42.22 29.24 -2.45
N ILE A 422 -41.33 28.84 -3.37
CA ILE A 422 -41.52 29.05 -4.81
C ILE A 422 -42.73 28.27 -5.33
N ALA A 423 -42.88 26.98 -4.99
CA ALA A 423 -44.00 26.18 -5.45
C ALA A 423 -45.37 26.73 -5.02
N ARG A 424 -45.45 27.43 -3.88
CA ARG A 424 -46.66 28.12 -3.43
C ARG A 424 -46.96 29.39 -4.21
N SER A 425 -45.95 30.17 -4.59
CA SER A 425 -46.13 31.49 -5.23
C SER A 425 -46.06 31.47 -6.76
N GLU A 426 -45.43 30.47 -7.37
CA GLU A 426 -45.21 30.42 -8.82
C GLU A 426 -46.53 30.22 -9.57
N LYS A 427 -46.69 31.00 -10.63
CA LYS A 427 -47.87 31.02 -11.51
C LYS A 427 -47.66 30.16 -12.74
N ASP A 428 -46.42 30.00 -13.18
CA ASP A 428 -46.06 29.10 -14.27
C ASP A 428 -46.25 27.63 -13.84
N PRO A 429 -47.12 26.86 -14.51
CA PRO A 429 -47.41 25.48 -14.14
C PRO A 429 -46.21 24.55 -14.35
N GLU A 430 -45.36 24.79 -15.34
CA GLU A 430 -44.19 23.94 -15.60
C GLU A 430 -43.11 24.18 -14.55
N LEU A 431 -42.81 25.44 -14.20
CA LEU A 431 -41.86 25.74 -13.11
C LEU A 431 -42.35 25.25 -11.76
N LYS A 432 -43.66 25.36 -11.48
CA LYS A 432 -44.27 24.79 -10.27
C LYS A 432 -44.09 23.28 -10.22
N LYS A 433 -44.36 22.59 -11.34
CA LYS A 433 -44.17 21.14 -11.46
C LYS A 433 -42.69 20.76 -11.29
N THR A 434 -41.75 21.53 -11.82
CA THR A 434 -40.31 21.33 -11.60
C THR A 434 -39.95 21.43 -10.12
N ALA A 435 -40.44 22.45 -9.41
CA ALA A 435 -40.20 22.62 -7.97
C ALA A 435 -40.76 21.45 -7.16
N VAL A 436 -42.02 21.05 -7.42
CA VAL A 436 -42.68 19.90 -6.79
C VAL A 436 -41.92 18.59 -7.05
N SER A 437 -41.52 18.34 -8.29
CA SER A 437 -40.74 17.15 -8.67
C SER A 437 -39.43 17.06 -7.89
N LYS A 438 -38.71 18.18 -7.75
CA LYS A 438 -37.48 18.26 -6.95
C LYS A 438 -37.74 17.97 -5.47
N LEU A 439 -38.79 18.54 -4.88
CA LEU A 439 -39.17 18.28 -3.49
C LEU A 439 -39.44 16.79 -3.23
N THR A 440 -40.06 16.09 -4.17
CA THR A 440 -40.27 14.63 -4.09
C THR A 440 -38.97 13.85 -4.01
N LEU A 441 -37.93 14.29 -4.74
CA LEU A 441 -36.61 13.64 -4.76
C LEU A 441 -35.75 13.97 -3.53
N MET A 442 -36.03 15.05 -2.81
CA MET A 442 -35.23 15.49 -1.66
C MET A 442 -35.52 14.70 -0.39
N HIS A 443 -36.69 14.06 -0.28
CA HIS A 443 -37.13 13.34 0.93
C HIS A 443 -37.02 14.16 2.24
N SER A 444 -37.21 15.48 2.16
CA SER A 444 -37.20 16.38 3.31
C SER A 444 -38.57 16.43 3.98
N LYS A 445 -38.59 16.68 5.30
CA LYS A 445 -39.85 16.81 6.06
C LYS A 445 -40.72 17.93 5.49
N GLU A 446 -40.14 19.10 5.26
CA GLU A 446 -40.83 20.26 4.71
C GLU A 446 -41.41 19.98 3.32
N GLY A 447 -40.67 19.25 2.48
CA GLY A 447 -41.14 18.79 1.17
C GLY A 447 -42.30 17.80 1.31
N THR A 448 -42.21 16.81 2.18
CA THR A 448 -43.28 15.84 2.44
C THR A 448 -44.55 16.51 2.95
N ASP A 449 -44.43 17.42 3.92
CA ASP A 449 -45.57 18.16 4.48
C ASP A 449 -46.31 18.96 3.39
N TYR A 450 -45.56 19.62 2.50
CA TYR A 450 -46.13 20.33 1.37
C TYR A 450 -46.79 19.40 0.33
N LEU A 451 -46.17 18.27 0.00
CA LEU A 451 -46.74 17.29 -0.93
C LEU A 451 -48.05 16.69 -0.38
N MET A 452 -48.13 16.42 0.92
CA MET A 452 -49.36 15.95 1.57
C MET A 452 -50.48 17.00 1.52
N GLU A 453 -50.15 18.29 1.71
CA GLU A 453 -51.12 19.38 1.55
C GLU A 453 -51.69 19.42 0.12
N LEU A 454 -50.86 19.17 -0.90
CA LEU A 454 -51.29 19.15 -2.30
C LEU A 454 -52.24 17.98 -2.62
N LEU A 455 -52.06 16.82 -1.97
CA LEU A 455 -52.92 15.64 -2.16
C LEU A 455 -54.28 15.74 -1.45
N GLN A 456 -54.42 16.67 -0.50
CA GLN A 456 -55.65 16.89 0.28
C GLN A 456 -56.56 17.97 -0.32
N LYS A 457 -56.12 18.65 -1.39
CA LYS A 457 -56.90 19.62 -2.17
C LYS A 457 -57.37 18.97 -3.46
#